data_AF-A0AAP3A7Q8-F1
#
_entry.id   AF-A0AAP3A7Q8-F1
#
_cell.length_a   1.000
_cell.length_b   1.000
_cell.length_c   1.000
_cell.angle_alpha   90.00
_cell.angle_beta   90.00
_cell.angle_gamma   90.00
#
_symmetry.space_group_name_H-M   'P 1'
#
loop_
_entity.id
_entity.type
_entity.pdbx_description
1 polymer ?
#
loop_
_entity_poly.entity_id
_entity_poly.type
_entity_poly.pdbx_seq_one_letter_code
_entity_poly.pdbx_strand_id
1 'polypeptide(L)' 'DQCETFLLALKRGSGPAGLSAMGEVSEFAGTRLIRPLLARTRGELVQWARQYDLRWIEDESNQDDSYDRNFLRLRVV' A
#
# COMPACT_ATOMS: atom_id res chain seq x y z
N ASP A 1 -1.54 -0.22 2.21
CA ASP A 1 -1.49 0.18 0.78
C ASP A 1 -2.82 0.64 0.18
N GLN A 2 -3.80 -0.23 -0.09
CA GLN A 2 -5.06 0.18 -0.76
C GLN A 2 -5.85 1.23 0.04
N CYS A 3 -6.01 1.01 1.35
CA CYS A 3 -6.65 1.99 2.24
C CYS A 3 -5.92 3.34 2.24
N GLU A 4 -4.59 3.35 2.27
CA GLU A 4 -3.82 4.61 2.22
C GLU A 4 -4.03 5.33 0.89
N THR A 5 -3.97 4.63 -0.24
CA THR A 5 -4.20 5.23 -1.56
C THR A 5 -5.62 5.80 -1.67
N PHE A 6 -6.61 5.08 -1.15
CA PHE A 6 -7.99 5.57 -1.06
C PHE A 6 -8.09 6.84 -0.20
N LEU A 7 -7.54 6.83 1.01
CA LEU A 7 -7.59 7.97 1.93
C LEU A 7 -6.85 9.20 1.37
N LEU A 8 -5.72 9.00 0.67
CA LEU A 8 -5.02 10.07 -0.05
C LEU A 8 -5.87 10.63 -1.19
N ALA A 9 -6.54 9.77 -1.98
CA ALA A 9 -7.42 10.21 -3.05
C ALA A 9 -8.63 10.98 -2.49
N LEU A 10 -9.18 10.53 -1.37
CA LEU A 10 -10.27 11.19 -0.64
C LEU A 10 -9.85 12.56 -0.11
N LYS A 11 -8.67 12.65 0.57
CA LYS A 11 -8.09 13.93 1.04
C LYS A 11 -7.92 14.94 -0.10
N ARG A 12 -7.66 14.47 -1.32
CA ARG A 12 -7.51 15.31 -2.53
C ARG A 12 -8.83 15.68 -3.21
N GLY A 13 -9.97 15.25 -2.69
CA GLY A 13 -11.29 15.53 -3.29
C GLY A 13 -11.53 14.79 -4.60
N SER A 14 -10.92 13.61 -4.77
CA SER A 14 -11.04 12.85 -6.01
C SER A 14 -12.44 12.27 -6.18
N GLY A 15 -12.96 12.29 -7.42
CA GLY A 15 -14.22 11.63 -7.76
C GLY A 15 -14.15 10.11 -7.72
N PRO A 16 -15.25 9.39 -8.03
CA PRO A 16 -15.34 7.93 -7.95
C PRO A 16 -14.21 7.18 -8.69
N ALA A 17 -13.77 7.70 -9.84
CA ALA A 17 -12.65 7.14 -10.61
C ALA A 17 -11.27 7.34 -9.96
N GLY A 18 -11.10 8.33 -9.08
CA GLY A 18 -9.88 8.48 -8.28
C GLY A 18 -9.93 7.70 -6.96
N LEU A 19 -11.15 7.40 -6.48
CA LEU A 19 -11.37 6.56 -5.29
C LEU A 19 -11.24 5.05 -5.57
N SER A 20 -11.17 4.62 -6.84
CA SER A 20 -10.94 3.20 -7.18
C SER A 20 -9.53 2.70 -6.81
N ALA A 21 -8.68 3.57 -6.26
CA ALA A 21 -7.35 3.27 -5.76
C ALA A 21 -6.49 2.51 -6.81
N MET A 22 -5.75 1.46 -6.42
CA MET A 22 -4.86 0.77 -7.36
C MET A 22 -5.55 -0.43 -8.03
N GLY A 23 -5.39 -0.57 -9.34
CA GLY A 23 -5.74 -1.80 -10.06
C GLY A 23 -4.68 -2.91 -9.88
N GLU A 24 -5.11 -4.16 -9.93
CA GLU A 24 -4.21 -5.33 -9.90
C GLU A 24 -3.23 -5.33 -11.07
N VAL A 25 -3.70 -4.91 -12.24
CA VAL A 25 -2.88 -4.70 -13.44
C VAL A 25 -3.13 -3.29 -13.96
N SER A 26 -2.05 -2.58 -14.29
CA SER A 26 -2.10 -1.26 -14.91
C SER A 26 -1.07 -1.15 -16.02
N GLU A 27 -1.35 -0.35 -17.06
CA GLU A 27 -0.34 0.00 -18.05
C GLU A 27 0.77 0.86 -17.42
N PHE A 28 2.02 0.58 -17.77
CA PHE A 28 3.18 1.31 -17.28
C PHE A 28 4.33 1.19 -18.27
N ALA A 29 4.86 2.33 -18.74
CA ALA A 29 6.05 2.39 -19.61
C ALA A 29 6.02 1.43 -20.82
N GLY A 30 4.86 1.34 -21.51
CA GLY A 30 4.69 0.45 -22.67
C GLY A 30 4.53 -1.04 -22.33
N THR A 31 4.41 -1.38 -21.05
CA THR A 31 4.15 -2.73 -20.55
C THR A 31 3.07 -2.73 -19.48
N ARG A 32 2.92 -3.85 -18.76
CA ARG A 32 1.98 -4.04 -17.65
C ARG A 32 2.73 -4.07 -16.32
N LEU A 33 2.28 -3.25 -15.36
CA LEU A 33 2.65 -3.33 -13.95
C LEU A 33 1.60 -4.16 -13.22
N ILE A 34 2.01 -5.31 -12.68
CA ILE A 34 1.16 -6.26 -11.97
C ILE A 34 1.44 -6.16 -10.47
N ARG A 35 0.40 -6.21 -9.64
CA ARG A 35 0.47 -6.16 -8.17
C ARG A 35 -0.14 -7.43 -7.56
N PRO A 36 0.57 -8.58 -7.55
CA PRO A 36 -0.03 -9.87 -7.15
C PRO A 36 -0.51 -9.94 -5.70
N LEU A 37 0.13 -9.16 -4.82
CA LEU A 37 -0.17 -9.17 -3.38
C LEU A 37 -1.17 -8.08 -2.98
N LEU A 38 -1.80 -7.41 -3.94
CA LEU A 38 -2.65 -6.24 -3.69
C LEU A 38 -3.89 -6.54 -2.84
N ALA A 39 -4.43 -7.75 -2.98
CA ALA A 39 -5.56 -8.23 -2.20
C ALA A 39 -5.16 -8.83 -0.84
N ARG A 40 -3.86 -8.93 -0.54
CA ARG A 40 -3.35 -9.51 0.70
C ARG A 40 -3.07 -8.44 1.73
N THR A 41 -3.41 -8.74 2.96
CA THR A 41 -3.15 -7.90 4.13
C THR A 41 -1.68 -8.01 4.55
N ARG A 42 -1.18 -6.98 5.23
CA ARG A 42 0.16 -7.04 5.84
C ARG A 42 0.28 -8.21 6.84
N GLY A 43 -0.80 -8.51 7.57
CA GLY A 43 -0.83 -9.63 8.52
C GLY A 43 -0.57 -10.98 7.83
N GLU A 44 -1.25 -11.25 6.71
CA GLU A 44 -1.03 -12.46 5.90
C GLU A 44 0.41 -12.55 5.40
N LEU A 45 0.98 -11.42 4.93
CA LEU A 45 2.36 -11.39 4.43
C LEU A 45 3.39 -11.67 5.54
N VAL A 46 3.19 -11.09 6.74
CA VAL A 46 4.07 -11.34 7.89
C VAL A 46 3.95 -12.78 8.37
N GLN A 47 2.73 -13.33 8.41
CA GLN A 47 2.52 -14.74 8.77
C GLN A 47 3.24 -15.67 7.78
N TRP A 48 3.07 -15.43 6.48
CA TRP A 48 3.76 -16.18 5.44
C TRP A 48 5.28 -16.08 5.58
N ALA A 49 5.81 -14.85 5.73
CA ALA A 49 7.24 -14.65 5.86
C ALA A 49 7.83 -15.40 7.07
N ARG A 50 7.12 -15.39 8.21
CA ARG A 50 7.50 -16.17 9.40
C ARG A 50 7.42 -17.68 9.17
N GLN A 51 6.37 -18.16 8.51
CA GLN A 51 6.19 -19.59 8.22
C GLN A 51 7.36 -20.17 7.41
N TYR A 52 7.94 -19.38 6.52
CA TYR A 52 9.07 -19.77 5.68
C TYR A 52 10.44 -19.26 6.18
N ASP A 53 10.49 -18.74 7.41
CA ASP A 53 11.70 -18.20 8.06
C ASP A 53 12.46 -17.18 7.18
N LEU A 54 11.70 -16.34 6.48
CA LEU A 54 12.24 -15.26 5.67
C LEU A 54 12.75 -14.14 6.58
N ARG A 55 13.91 -13.59 6.22
CA ARG A 55 14.45 -12.39 6.86
C ARG A 55 14.23 -11.21 5.93
N TRP A 56 13.73 -10.10 6.49
CA TRP A 56 13.56 -8.84 5.79
C TRP A 56 14.13 -7.69 6.61
N ILE A 57 14.31 -6.55 5.95
CA ILE A 57 14.79 -5.31 6.57
C ILE A 57 13.57 -4.45 6.87
N GLU A 58 13.53 -3.83 8.04
CA GLU A 58 12.57 -2.77 8.34
C GLU A 58 13.23 -1.42 8.05
N ASP A 59 12.64 -0.66 7.14
CA ASP A 59 13.11 0.70 6.82
C ASP A 59 12.66 1.66 7.94
N GLU A 60 13.62 2.37 8.54
CA GLU A 60 13.41 3.31 9.65
C GLU A 60 12.44 4.44 9.28
N SER A 61 12.42 4.85 8.00
CA SER A 61 11.50 5.89 7.51
C SER A 61 10.03 5.49 7.63
N ASN A 62 9.70 4.20 7.78
CA ASN A 62 8.32 3.76 8.01
C ASN A 62 7.73 4.27 9.32
N GLN A 63 8.56 4.75 10.25
CA GLN A 63 8.13 5.36 11.52
C GLN A 63 8.05 6.89 11.47
N ASP A 64 8.46 7.50 10.35
CA ASP A 64 8.38 8.94 10.15
C ASP A 64 6.98 9.33 9.69
N ASP A 65 6.23 10.03 10.55
CA ASP A 65 4.87 10.49 10.29
C ASP A 65 4.79 11.83 9.53
N SER A 66 5.93 12.44 9.18
CA SER A 66 5.96 13.65 8.34
C SER A 66 5.46 13.38 6.91
N TYR A 67 5.55 12.13 6.45
CA TYR A 67 5.02 11.70 5.17
C TYR A 67 3.54 11.35 5.27
N ASP A 68 2.70 11.99 4.46
CA ASP A 68 1.25 11.80 4.39
C ASP A 68 0.83 10.31 4.38
N ARG A 69 1.57 9.44 3.69
CA ARG A 69 1.29 8.01 3.63
C ARG A 69 1.55 7.28 4.95
N ASN A 70 2.67 7.58 5.59
CA ASN A 70 3.05 7.01 6.87
C ASN A 70 2.15 7.53 7.98
N PHE A 71 1.81 8.82 7.96
CA PHE A 71 0.81 9.40 8.87
C PHE A 71 -0.50 8.61 8.84
N LEU A 72 -1.05 8.35 7.64
CA LEU A 72 -2.27 7.56 7.50
C LEU A 72 -2.10 6.15 8.10
N ARG A 73 -0.95 5.52 7.85
CA ARG A 73 -0.67 4.16 8.33
C ARG A 73 -0.40 4.06 9.83
N LEU A 74 0.13 5.11 10.46
CA LEU A 74 0.54 5.11 11.88
C LEU A 74 -0.51 5.73 12.81
N ARG A 75 -1.33 6.66 12.31
CA ARG A 75 -2.18 7.52 13.13
C ARG A 75 -3.67 7.45 12.79
N VAL A 76 -4.05 6.85 11.66
CA VAL A 76 -5.45 6.85 11.18
C VAL A 76 -5.99 5.43 10.99
N VAL A 77 -5.20 4.51 10.42
CA VAL A 77 -5.53 3.10 10.25
C VAL A 77 -5.11 2.31 11.49
#